data_AF-A0A926TBS4-F1
#
_entry.id   AF-A0A926TBS4-F1
#
_cell.length_a   1.000
_cell.length_b   1.000
_cell.length_c   1.000
_cell.angle_alpha   90.00
_cell.angle_beta   90.00
_cell.angle_gamma   90.00
#
_symmetry.space_group_name_H-M   'P 1'
#
loop_
_entity.id
_entity.type
_entity.pdbx_description
1 polymer ?
#
loop_
_entity_poly.entity_id
_entity_poly.type
_entity_poly.pdbx_seq_one_letter_code
_entity_poly.pdbx_strand_id
1 'polypeptide(L)'
;MEPTKVIAEFQDWLQNYPEYFLPTAWQDLPQLDESLAESDDEELFPIAMTISKWCAQHGLGEKLREKLSKNRKDIDDPPAMDNTFTEIENITQTLRQSVQIRYEQLKKKAQDQ
;
A
#
# COMPACT_ATOMS: atom_id res chain seq x y z
N MET A 1 -1.28 -15.33 -0.42
CA MET A 1 -1.17 -14.09 0.38
C MET A 1 -2.56 -13.52 0.47
N GLU A 2 -2.99 -13.08 1.65
CA GLU A 2 -4.29 -12.42 1.80
C GLU A 2 -4.19 -10.98 1.28
N PRO A 3 -5.06 -10.56 0.35
CA PRO A 3 -4.95 -9.25 -0.31
C PRO A 3 -5.11 -8.08 0.67
N THR A 4 -6.02 -8.21 1.64
CA THR A 4 -6.24 -7.24 2.72
C THR A 4 -4.96 -6.99 3.54
N LYS A 5 -4.19 -8.04 3.83
CA LYS A 5 -2.92 -7.92 4.58
C LYS A 5 -1.85 -7.18 3.79
N VAL A 6 -1.79 -7.38 2.47
CA VAL A 6 -0.86 -6.64 1.60
C VAL A 6 -1.18 -5.16 1.62
N ILE A 7 -2.45 -4.80 1.49
CA ILE A 7 -2.91 -3.41 1.46
C ILE A 7 -2.67 -2.73 2.81
N ALA A 8 -3.05 -3.39 3.91
CA ALA A 8 -2.88 -2.86 5.26
C ALA A 8 -1.40 -2.66 5.64
N GLU A 9 -0.54 -3.64 5.34
CA GLU A 9 0.90 -3.51 5.61
C GLU A 9 1.52 -2.39 4.77
N PHE A 10 1.11 -2.22 3.51
CA PHE A 10 1.58 -1.12 2.68
C PHE A 10 1.13 0.25 3.19
N GLN A 11 -0.12 0.38 3.64
CA GLN A 11 -0.61 1.60 4.30
C GLN A 11 0.18 1.90 5.58
N ASP A 12 0.42 0.89 6.40
CA ASP A 12 1.23 1.02 7.62
C ASP A 12 2.64 1.51 7.31
N TRP A 13 3.27 0.99 6.26
CA TRP A 13 4.60 1.46 5.84
C TRP A 13 4.60 2.92 5.39
N LEU A 14 3.59 3.36 4.64
CA LEU A 14 3.49 4.76 4.21
C LEU A 14 3.39 5.72 5.40
N GLN A 15 2.67 5.31 6.45
CA GLN A 15 2.42 6.14 7.63
C GLN A 15 3.56 6.07 8.65
N ASN A 16 3.94 4.85 9.04
CA ASN A 16 4.81 4.58 10.17
C ASN A 16 6.27 4.29 9.77
N TYR A 17 6.53 3.82 8.54
CA TYR A 17 7.87 3.44 8.08
C TYR A 17 8.27 4.09 6.74
N PRO A 18 8.21 5.43 6.61
CA PRO A 18 8.56 6.11 5.38
C PRO A 18 10.03 5.88 4.95
N GLU A 19 10.89 5.52 5.91
CA GLU A 19 12.29 5.15 5.67
C GLU A 19 12.48 3.89 4.81
N TYR A 20 11.45 3.04 4.68
CA TYR A 20 11.52 1.86 3.80
C TYR A 20 11.49 2.25 2.33
N PHE A 21 10.86 3.38 2.00
CA PHE A 21 10.71 3.84 0.64
C PHE A 21 11.94 4.66 0.23
N LEU A 22 12.64 4.16 -0.79
CA LEU A 22 13.73 4.90 -1.41
C LEU A 22 13.19 6.17 -2.12
N PRO A 23 14.02 7.20 -2.35
CA PRO A 23 13.60 8.42 -3.05
C PRO A 23 12.94 8.16 -4.40
N THR A 24 13.40 7.14 -5.14
CA THR A 24 12.79 6.71 -6.41
C THR A 24 11.39 6.12 -6.19
N ALA A 25 11.21 5.28 -5.17
CA ALA A 25 9.91 4.75 -4.80
C ALA A 25 8.92 5.87 -4.42
N TRP A 26 9.39 6.93 -3.77
CA TRP A 26 8.55 8.11 -3.50
C TRP A 26 8.12 8.85 -4.76
N GLN A 27 8.99 8.94 -5.77
CA GLN A 27 8.69 9.61 -7.04
C GLN A 27 7.69 8.83 -7.90
N ASP A 28 7.69 7.50 -7.78
CA ASP A 28 6.79 6.60 -8.53
C ASP A 28 5.45 6.32 -7.80
N LEU A 29 5.23 6.88 -6.61
CA LEU A 29 3.95 6.77 -5.91
C LEU A 29 2.73 7.32 -6.68
N PRO A 30 2.82 8.46 -7.41
CA PRO A 30 1.72 8.93 -8.25
C PRO A 30 1.34 7.91 -9.32
N GLN A 31 2.33 7.25 -9.92
CA GLN A 31 2.10 6.21 -10.93
C GLN A 31 1.43 4.97 -10.32
N LEU A 32 1.75 4.65 -9.06
CA LEU A 32 1.02 3.64 -8.30
C LEU A 32 -0.45 4.04 -8.10
N ASP A 33 -0.74 5.29 -7.74
CA ASP A 33 -2.13 5.76 -7.59
C ASP A 33 -2.93 5.62 -8.88
N GLU A 34 -2.33 5.97 -10.03
CA GLU A 34 -2.95 5.77 -11.35
C GLU A 34 -3.22 4.28 -11.63
N SER A 35 -2.25 3.41 -11.35
CA SER A 35 -2.41 1.96 -11.54
C SER A 35 -3.47 1.35 -10.61
N LEU A 36 -3.65 1.92 -9.42
CA LEU A 36 -4.71 1.53 -8.48
C LEU A 36 -6.07 2.05 -8.94
N ALA A 37 -6.14 3.23 -9.57
CA ALA A 37 -7.37 3.80 -10.12
C ALA A 37 -7.88 3.03 -11.36
N GLU A 38 -6.98 2.39 -12.10
CA GLU A 38 -7.32 1.51 -13.23
C GLU A 38 -7.67 0.09 -12.79
N SER A 39 -7.45 -0.25 -11.51
CA SER A 39 -7.84 -1.55 -10.96
C SER A 39 -9.34 -1.55 -10.64
N ASP A 40 -10.01 -2.65 -10.97
CA ASP A 40 -11.44 -2.84 -10.71
C ASP A 40 -11.72 -2.74 -9.19
N ASP A 41 -12.44 -1.70 -8.75
CA ASP A 41 -12.75 -1.40 -7.35
C ASP A 41 -13.65 -2.48 -6.68
N GLU A 42 -14.04 -3.52 -7.42
CA GLU A 42 -14.87 -4.63 -6.95
C GLU A 42 -14.07 -5.76 -6.31
N GLU A 43 -12.73 -5.79 -6.50
CA GLU A 43 -11.87 -6.88 -6.03
C GLU A 43 -10.58 -6.40 -5.35
N LEU A 44 -10.31 -6.87 -4.12
CA LEU A 44 -9.05 -6.57 -3.41
C LEU A 44 -7.82 -7.28 -4.00
N PHE A 45 -8.02 -8.39 -4.71
CA PHE A 45 -6.93 -9.18 -5.27
C PHE A 45 -6.11 -8.43 -6.33
N PRO A 46 -6.70 -7.79 -7.37
CA PRO A 46 -5.96 -6.98 -8.32
C PRO A 46 -5.23 -5.82 -7.64
N ILE A 47 -5.86 -5.14 -6.69
CA ILE A 47 -5.25 -4.06 -5.90
C ILE A 47 -4.00 -4.57 -5.15
N ALA A 48 -4.14 -5.64 -4.38
CA ALA A 48 -3.01 -6.24 -3.65
C ALA A 48 -1.91 -6.74 -4.59
N MET A 49 -2.26 -7.21 -5.78
CA MET A 49 -1.30 -7.64 -6.78
C MET A 49 -0.54 -6.44 -7.36
N THR A 50 -1.22 -5.34 -7.64
CA THR A 50 -0.62 -4.07 -8.10
C THR A 50 0.38 -3.55 -7.07
N ILE A 51 -0.01 -3.50 -5.79
CA ILE A 51 0.89 -3.12 -4.68
C ILE A 51 2.08 -4.08 -4.60
N SER A 52 1.85 -5.39 -4.67
CA SER A 52 2.92 -6.38 -4.57
C SER A 52 3.94 -6.25 -5.71
N LYS A 53 3.46 -6.03 -6.94
CA LYS A 53 4.32 -5.80 -8.12
C LYS A 53 5.13 -4.53 -7.98
N TRP A 54 4.48 -3.44 -7.54
CA TRP A 54 5.15 -2.18 -7.31
C TRP A 54 6.22 -2.30 -6.23
N CYS A 55 5.91 -2.92 -5.08
CA CYS A 55 6.88 -3.20 -4.04
C CYS A 55 8.08 -4.02 -4.57
N ALA A 56 7.84 -5.01 -5.42
CA ALA A 56 8.93 -5.78 -6.03
C ALA A 56 9.84 -4.92 -6.93
N GLN A 57 9.29 -3.98 -7.70
CA GLN A 57 10.04 -3.07 -8.56
C GLN A 57 10.90 -2.08 -7.76
N HIS A 58 10.46 -1.72 -6.54
CA HIS A 58 11.14 -0.75 -5.68
C HIS A 58 11.99 -1.37 -4.56
N GLY A 59 12.31 -2.67 -4.64
CA GLY A 59 13.15 -3.35 -3.65
C GLY A 59 12.47 -3.63 -2.31
N LEU A 60 11.15 -3.46 -2.25
CA LEU A 60 10.30 -3.70 -1.09
C LEU A 60 9.64 -5.08 -1.10
N GLY A 61 9.68 -5.80 -2.21
CA GLY A 61 8.97 -7.07 -2.41
C GLY A 61 9.41 -8.18 -1.44
N GLU A 62 10.71 -8.33 -1.20
CA GLU A 62 11.23 -9.31 -0.24
C GLU A 62 10.82 -8.95 1.20
N LYS A 63 10.94 -7.66 1.54
CA LYS A 63 10.54 -7.12 2.84
C LYS A 63 9.06 -7.35 3.12
N LEU A 64 8.22 -7.19 2.09
CA LEU A 64 6.77 -7.37 2.16
C LEU A 64 6.47 -8.84 2.39
N ARG A 65 7.11 -9.72 1.62
CA ARG A 65 6.98 -11.16 1.77
C ARG A 65 7.45 -11.64 3.15
N GLU A 66 8.56 -11.14 3.66
CA GLU A 66 9.08 -11.47 4.98
C GLU A 66 8.13 -11.03 6.09
N LYS A 67 7.63 -9.80 6.05
CA LYS A 67 6.66 -9.28 7.01
C LYS A 67 5.38 -10.10 7.02
N LEU A 68 4.80 -10.36 5.85
CA LEU A 68 3.60 -11.18 5.71
C LEU A 68 3.82 -12.65 6.12
N SER A 69 5.05 -13.16 5.97
CA SER A 69 5.40 -14.53 6.42
C SER A 69 5.62 -14.61 7.93
N LYS A 70 6.20 -13.57 8.55
CA LYS A 70 6.46 -13.48 10.00
C LYS A 70 5.18 -13.15 10.78
N ASN A 71 4.31 -12.30 10.23
CA ASN A 71 3.02 -11.90 10.83
C ASN A 71 1.95 -13.01 10.83
N ARG A 72 2.25 -14.24 10.39
CA ARG A 72 1.35 -15.39 10.51
C ARG A 72 1.05 -15.82 11.96
N LYS A 73 1.76 -15.27 12.96
CA LYS A 73 1.58 -15.61 14.38
C LYS A 73 1.17 -14.45 15.29
N ASP A 74 1.26 -13.20 14.83
CA ASP A 74 1.13 -12.02 15.72
C ASP A 74 0.10 -10.98 15.25
N ILE A 75 -0.55 -11.17 14.10
CA ILE A 75 -1.79 -10.42 13.80
C ILE A 75 -2.92 -11.22 14.42
N ASP A 76 -3.21 -10.89 15.68
CA ASP A 76 -4.52 -11.12 16.29
C ASP A 76 -5.55 -10.63 15.27
N ASP A 77 -6.27 -11.59 14.68
CA ASP A 77 -7.33 -11.47 13.67
C ASP A 77 -7.35 -10.10 12.93
N PRO A 78 -6.79 -9.98 11.69
CA PRO A 78 -7.18 -8.82 10.88
C PRO A 78 -8.71 -8.81 10.89
N PRO A 79 -9.37 -7.67 11.21
CA PRO A 79 -10.81 -7.65 11.42
C PRO A 79 -11.42 -8.43 10.27
N ALA A 80 -12.22 -9.45 10.58
CA ALA A 80 -12.89 -10.28 9.59
C ALA A 80 -13.63 -9.35 8.62
N MET A 81 -12.92 -8.99 7.54
CA MET A 81 -13.34 -7.96 6.62
C MET A 81 -14.25 -8.72 5.68
N ASP A 82 -15.55 -8.64 5.96
CA ASP A 82 -16.57 -9.06 5.03
C ASP A 82 -16.37 -8.16 3.81
N ASN A 83 -15.64 -8.67 2.80
CA ASN A 83 -15.24 -7.99 1.57
C ASN A 83 -16.47 -7.64 0.72
N THR A 84 -17.34 -6.79 1.26
CA THR A 84 -18.45 -6.18 0.57
C THR A 84 -17.89 -5.07 -0.31
N PHE A 85 -18.49 -4.87 -1.48
CA PHE A 85 -18.08 -3.85 -2.45
C PHE A 85 -17.81 -2.48 -1.80
N THR A 86 -18.69 -2.04 -0.89
CA THR A 86 -18.54 -0.77 -0.15
C THR A 86 -17.28 -0.73 0.71
N GLU A 87 -16.89 -1.86 1.31
CA GLU A 87 -15.70 -1.94 2.16
C GLU A 87 -14.41 -1.94 1.31
N ILE A 88 -14.44 -2.59 0.14
CA ILE A 88 -13.36 -2.57 -0.85
C ILE A 88 -13.12 -1.15 -1.36
N GLU A 89 -14.18 -0.46 -1.80
CA GLU A 89 -14.11 0.92 -2.28
C GLU A 89 -13.52 1.86 -1.20
N ASN A 90 -13.94 1.69 0.07
CA ASN A 90 -13.41 2.48 1.18
C ASN A 90 -11.91 2.20 1.43
N ILE A 91 -11.46 0.95 1.34
CA ILE A 91 -10.05 0.58 1.49
C ILE A 91 -9.20 1.20 0.38
N THR A 92 -9.65 1.10 -0.88
CA THR A 92 -8.96 1.66 -2.03
C THR A 92 -8.88 3.17 -1.93
N GLN A 93 -9.99 3.85 -1.62
CA GLN A 93 -10.01 5.30 -1.44
C GLN A 93 -9.07 5.74 -0.30
N THR A 94 -9.08 5.05 0.84
CA THR A 94 -8.20 5.36 1.98
C THR A 94 -6.72 5.16 1.62
N LEU A 95 -6.41 4.11 0.86
CA LEU A 95 -5.05 3.85 0.36
C LEU A 95 -4.59 4.98 -0.55
N ARG A 96 -5.40 5.34 -1.54
CA ARG A 96 -5.11 6.41 -2.51
C ARG A 96 -4.89 7.75 -1.83
N GLN A 97 -5.77 8.10 -0.88
CA GLN A 97 -5.59 9.31 -0.06
C GLN A 97 -4.29 9.28 0.75
N SER A 98 -3.95 8.14 1.35
CA SER A 98 -2.70 7.99 2.12
C SER A 98 -1.46 8.18 1.23
N VAL A 99 -1.47 7.60 0.03
CA VAL A 99 -0.41 7.79 -0.98
C VAL A 99 -0.28 9.26 -1.36
N GLN A 100 -1.39 9.90 -1.73
CA GLN A 100 -1.40 11.29 -2.18
C GLN A 100 -0.95 12.28 -1.08
N ILE A 101 -1.48 12.13 0.14
CA ILE A 101 -1.10 12.97 1.28
C ILE A 101 0.40 12.85 1.55
N ARG A 102 0.93 11.63 1.54
CA ARG A 102 2.33 11.40 1.88
C ARG A 102 3.28 11.91 0.80
N TYR A 103 2.91 11.73 -0.46
CA TYR A 103 3.63 12.30 -1.59
C TYR A 103 3.70 13.83 -1.51
N GLU A 104 2.58 14.51 -1.24
CA GLU A 104 2.53 15.97 -1.10
C GLU A 104 3.34 16.50 0.09
N GLN A 105 3.30 15.80 1.23
CA GLN A 105 4.12 16.15 2.41
C GLN A 105 5.62 16.08 2.12
N LEU A 106 6.05 15.06 1.38
CA LEU A 106 7.46 14.88 1.03
C LEU A 106 7.91 15.86 -0.05
N LYS A 107 7.06 16.15 -1.03
CA LYS A 107 7.31 17.19 -2.04
C LYS A 107 7.52 18.55 -1.39
N LYS A 108 6.68 18.92 -0.41
CA LYS A 108 6.89 20.16 0.38
C LYS A 108 8.22 20.17 1.13
N LYS A 109 8.60 19.06 1.78
CA LYS A 109 9.89 18.96 2.48
C LYS A 109 11.09 19.04 1.53
N ALA A 110 10.98 18.48 0.33
CA ALA A 110 12.03 18.53 -0.69
C ALA A 110 12.17 19.91 -1.36
N GLN A 111 11.11 20.74 -1.36
CA GLN A 111 11.13 22.11 -1.89
C GLN A 111 11.60 23.17 -0.87
N ASP A 112 11.64 22.83 0.42
CA ASP A 112 12.05 23.74 1.51
C ASP A 112 13.53 23.54 1.95
N GLN A 113 14.31 22.75 1.21
CA GLN A 113 15.77 22.59 1.36
C GLN A 113 16.53 23.25 0.21
#